data_AF-A0A3A2ZL14-F1
#
_entry.id   AF-A0A3A2ZL14-F1
#
_cell.length_a   1.000
_cell.length_b   1.000
_cell.length_c   1.000
_cell.angle_alpha   90.00
_cell.angle_beta   90.00
_cell.angle_gamma   90.00
#
_symmetry.space_group_name_H-M   'P 1'
#
loop_
_entity.id
_entity.type
_entity.pdbx_description
1 polymer ?
#
loop_
_entity_poly.entity_id
_entity_poly.type
_entity_poly.pdbx_seq_one_letter_code
_entity_poly.pdbx_strand_id
1 'polypeptide(L)'
;MSIYWVDKELIVTVYFTSRGYTDAAVADVLEVRGYRRSVAAVRRKVEGIVREYPHLLLASGKWNIIEVDWWLDHLSLAHDAVSDLIGCNALDVAIAEEHYIADRILHTLADAIRYRIDYYLRTESQSSDNTSS
;
A
#
# COMPACT_ATOMS: atom_id res chain seq x y z
N MET A 1 10.53 -18.04 15.15
CA MET A 1 9.94 -17.17 14.10
C MET A 1 9.10 -18.04 13.19
N SER A 2 7.80 -17.75 13.05
CA SER A 2 6.93 -18.44 12.08
C SER A 2 7.42 -18.14 10.66
N ILE A 3 7.56 -19.15 9.81
CA ILE A 3 7.89 -18.97 8.39
C ILE A 3 6.63 -18.55 7.60
N TYR A 4 5.45 -18.86 8.13
CA TYR A 4 4.16 -18.58 7.52
C TYR A 4 3.70 -17.17 7.84
N TRP A 5 3.32 -16.43 6.80
CA TRP A 5 2.67 -15.13 6.88
C TRP A 5 1.17 -15.37 6.88
N VAL A 6 0.45 -14.78 7.84
CA VAL A 6 -1.01 -14.75 7.79
C VAL A 6 -1.49 -13.56 6.98
N ASP A 7 -2.71 -13.64 6.42
CA ASP A 7 -3.26 -12.60 5.54
C ASP A 7 -3.26 -11.21 6.17
N LYS A 8 -3.49 -11.14 7.49
CA LYS A 8 -3.43 -9.86 8.24
C LYS A 8 -2.05 -9.21 8.15
N GLU A 9 -0.98 -9.99 8.32
CA GLU A 9 0.40 -9.48 8.21
C GLU A 9 0.72 -9.02 6.79
N LEU A 10 0.20 -9.76 5.80
CA LEU A 10 0.37 -9.45 4.39
C LEU A 10 -0.27 -8.10 4.04
N ILE A 11 -1.53 -7.91 4.46
CA ILE A 11 -2.30 -6.68 4.23
C ILE A 11 -1.58 -5.47 4.82
N VAL A 12 -1.19 -5.56 6.09
CA VAL A 12 -0.46 -4.48 6.76
C VAL A 12 0.84 -4.17 6.01
N THR A 13 1.58 -5.20 5.61
CA THR A 13 2.85 -5.02 4.89
C THR A 13 2.67 -4.31 3.56
N VAL A 14 1.75 -4.79 2.72
CA VAL A 14 1.52 -4.20 1.40
C VAL A 14 0.95 -2.79 1.51
N TYR A 15 -0.03 -2.60 2.40
CA TYR A 15 -0.64 -1.29 2.59
C TYR A 15 0.40 -0.26 3.01
N PHE A 16 1.10 -0.48 4.13
CA PHE A 16 2.02 0.54 4.67
C PHE A 16 3.21 0.80 3.73
N THR A 17 3.77 -0.24 3.10
CA THR A 17 4.85 -0.04 2.10
C THR A 17 4.36 0.74 0.88
N SER A 18 3.13 0.54 0.42
CA SER A 18 2.54 1.32 -0.67
C SER A 18 2.26 2.78 -0.29
N ARG A 19 2.10 3.08 1.02
CA ARG A 19 1.96 4.45 1.55
C ARG A 19 3.29 5.17 1.78
N GLY A 20 4.41 4.55 1.43
CA GLY A 20 5.73 5.16 1.53
C GLY A 20 6.49 4.82 2.81
N TYR A 21 5.98 3.90 3.63
CA TYR A 21 6.76 3.37 4.75
C TYR A 21 7.95 2.54 4.24
N THR A 22 9.05 2.59 4.98
CA THR A 22 10.23 1.76 4.73
C THR A 22 10.00 0.34 5.25
N ASP A 23 10.82 -0.61 4.79
CA ASP A 23 10.83 -1.98 5.32
C ASP A 23 11.03 -2.01 6.85
N ALA A 24 11.79 -1.05 7.39
CA ALA A 24 12.07 -0.92 8.82
C ALA A 24 10.85 -0.40 9.58
N ALA A 25 10.25 0.70 9.11
CA ALA A 25 9.03 1.23 9.72
C ALA A 25 7.87 0.21 9.66
N VAL A 26 7.76 -0.56 8.57
CA VAL A 26 6.76 -1.64 8.48
C VAL A 26 7.05 -2.79 9.44
N ALA A 27 8.32 -3.13 9.69
CA ALA A 27 8.66 -4.12 10.71
C ALA A 27 8.19 -3.67 12.09
N ASP A 28 8.34 -2.38 12.42
CA ASP A 28 7.90 -1.82 13.70
C ASP A 28 6.37 -1.75 13.78
N VAL A 29 5.69 -1.36 12.69
CA VAL A 29 4.21 -1.39 12.59
C VAL A 29 3.68 -2.82 12.83
N LEU A 30 4.34 -3.83 12.25
CA LEU A 30 3.99 -5.22 12.46
C LEU A 30 4.23 -5.63 13.93
N GLU A 31 5.34 -5.22 14.54
CA GLU A 31 5.66 -5.54 15.92
C GLU A 31 4.63 -4.98 16.91
N VAL A 32 4.25 -3.70 16.78
CA VAL A 32 3.22 -3.10 17.66
C VAL A 32 1.84 -3.76 17.49
N ARG A 33 1.60 -4.40 16.34
CA ARG A 33 0.39 -5.18 16.06
C ARG A 33 0.50 -6.67 16.44
N GLY A 34 1.59 -7.06 17.07
CA GLY A 34 1.83 -8.43 17.58
C GLY A 34 2.53 -9.37 16.61
N TYR A 35 3.00 -8.89 15.46
CA TYR A 35 3.64 -9.68 14.41
C TYR A 35 5.13 -9.38 14.32
N ARG A 36 5.97 -10.24 14.90
CA ARG A 36 7.42 -10.04 14.84
C ARG A 36 8.01 -10.47 13.49
N ARG A 37 8.41 -9.49 12.68
CA ARG A 37 9.11 -9.68 11.40
C ARG A 37 10.40 -8.88 11.39
N SER A 38 11.47 -9.47 10.86
CA SER A 38 12.69 -8.69 10.60
C SER A 38 12.52 -7.86 9.33
N VAL A 39 13.28 -6.76 9.23
CA VAL A 39 13.34 -5.91 8.03
C VAL A 39 13.60 -6.73 6.76
N ALA A 40 14.53 -7.70 6.83
CA ALA A 40 14.82 -8.58 5.70
C ALA A 40 13.68 -9.55 5.35
N ALA A 41 12.82 -9.90 6.31
CA ALA A 41 11.63 -10.70 6.04
C ALA A 41 10.55 -9.86 5.34
N VAL A 42 10.35 -8.62 5.79
CA VAL A 42 9.44 -7.65 5.15
C VAL A 42 9.85 -7.43 3.70
N ARG A 43 11.12 -7.08 3.45
CA ARG A 43 11.65 -6.87 2.09
C ARG A 43 11.39 -8.06 1.16
N ARG A 44 11.81 -9.25 1.59
CA ARG A 44 11.63 -10.48 0.78
C ARG A 44 10.16 -10.78 0.50
N LYS A 45 9.27 -10.45 1.45
CA LYS A 45 7.83 -10.64 1.27
C LYS A 45 7.30 -9.67 0.22
N VAL A 46 7.66 -8.38 0.30
CA VAL A 46 7.31 -7.37 -0.70
C VAL A 46 7.80 -7.75 -2.10
N GLU A 47 9.07 -8.16 -2.22
CA GLU A 47 9.63 -8.64 -3.50
C GLU A 47 8.88 -9.87 -4.05
N GLY A 48 8.44 -10.76 -3.17
CA GLY A 48 7.58 -11.89 -3.52
C GLY A 48 6.26 -11.45 -4.13
N ILE A 49 5.56 -10.54 -3.45
CA ILE A 49 4.25 -10.02 -3.86
C ILE A 49 4.34 -9.27 -5.19
N VAL A 50 5.33 -8.40 -5.35
CA VAL A 50 5.55 -7.64 -6.59
C VAL A 50 5.82 -8.58 -7.77
N ARG A 51 6.56 -9.66 -7.56
CA ARG A 51 6.83 -10.66 -8.60
C ARG A 51 5.58 -11.47 -8.96
N GLU A 52 4.73 -11.76 -7.99
CA GLU A 52 3.47 -12.49 -8.19
C GLU A 52 2.39 -11.60 -8.83
N TYR A 53 2.36 -10.32 -8.46
CA TYR A 53 1.40 -9.32 -8.91
C TYR A 53 2.10 -8.06 -9.46
N PRO A 54 2.71 -8.13 -10.66
CA PRO A 54 3.46 -7.00 -11.22
C PRO A 54 2.64 -5.73 -11.45
N HIS A 55 1.31 -5.87 -11.62
CA HIS A 55 0.38 -4.75 -11.82
C HIS A 55 0.27 -3.83 -10.60
N LEU A 56 0.70 -4.29 -9.41
CA LEU A 56 0.76 -3.46 -8.20
C LEU A 56 1.84 -2.37 -8.27
N LEU A 57 2.73 -2.41 -9.27
CA LEU A 57 3.69 -1.36 -9.54
C LEU A 57 3.35 -0.58 -10.82
N LEU A 58 3.65 0.71 -10.79
CA LEU A 58 3.75 1.54 -11.98
C LEU A 58 4.99 1.15 -12.78
N ALA A 59 5.04 1.53 -14.06
CA ALA A 59 6.22 1.35 -14.91
C ALA A 59 7.49 2.01 -14.34
N SER A 60 7.35 2.99 -13.45
CA SER A 60 8.46 3.63 -12.72
C SER A 60 9.03 2.79 -11.58
N GLY A 61 8.43 1.63 -11.26
CA GLY A 61 8.78 0.79 -10.12
C GLY A 61 8.21 1.29 -8.78
N LYS A 62 7.48 2.42 -8.76
CA LYS A 62 6.72 2.88 -7.60
C LYS A 62 5.43 2.07 -7.46
N TRP A 63 4.89 1.96 -6.25
CA TRP A 63 3.57 1.37 -6.02
C TRP A 63 2.47 2.08 -6.82
N ASN A 64 1.63 1.29 -7.49
CA ASN A 64 0.37 1.76 -8.03
C ASN A 64 -0.68 1.66 -6.92
N ILE A 65 -0.87 2.76 -6.20
CA ILE A 65 -1.77 2.84 -5.04
C ILE A 65 -3.20 2.39 -5.38
N ILE A 66 -3.71 2.70 -6.58
CA ILE A 66 -5.07 2.34 -6.98
C ILE A 66 -5.21 0.83 -7.11
N GLU A 67 -4.25 0.19 -7.79
CA GLU A 67 -4.20 -1.27 -7.94
C GLU A 67 -3.99 -1.96 -6.60
N VAL A 68 -3.20 -1.37 -5.69
CA VAL A 68 -3.05 -1.89 -4.32
C VAL A 68 -4.37 -1.85 -3.56
N ASP A 69 -5.09 -0.72 -3.61
CA ASP A 69 -6.39 -0.60 -2.93
C ASP A 69 -7.41 -1.61 -3.50
N TRP A 70 -7.48 -1.75 -4.84
CA TRP A 70 -8.30 -2.79 -5.46
C TRP A 70 -7.86 -4.19 -5.07
N TRP A 71 -6.56 -4.48 -5.08
CA TRP A 71 -6.05 -5.79 -4.69
C TRP A 71 -6.44 -6.14 -3.24
N LEU A 72 -6.38 -5.16 -2.32
CA LEU A 72 -6.82 -5.32 -0.94
C LEU A 72 -8.33 -5.59 -0.83
N ASP A 73 -9.16 -4.90 -1.62
CA ASP A 73 -10.61 -5.10 -1.64
C ASP A 73 -11.03 -6.49 -2.13
N HIS A 74 -10.19 -7.15 -2.94
CA HIS A 74 -10.45 -8.50 -3.47
C HIS A 74 -9.94 -9.62 -2.57
N LEU A 75 -9.31 -9.31 -1.43
CA LEU A 75 -8.90 -10.32 -0.46
C LEU A 75 -10.13 -10.91 0.24
N SER A 76 -10.08 -12.20 0.60
CA SER A 76 -11.20 -12.94 1.19
C SER A 76 -11.59 -12.52 2.63
N LEU A 77 -11.12 -11.37 3.11
CA LEU A 77 -11.48 -10.82 4.41
C LEU A 77 -12.68 -9.87 4.27
N ALA A 78 -13.48 -9.77 5.33
CA ALA A 78 -14.55 -8.78 5.40
C ALA A 78 -13.97 -7.36 5.29
N HIS A 79 -14.67 -6.47 4.59
CA HIS A 79 -14.22 -5.08 4.36
C HIS A 79 -13.86 -4.37 5.67
N ASP A 80 -14.69 -4.51 6.71
CA ASP A 80 -14.43 -3.92 8.03
C ASP A 80 -13.13 -4.44 8.66
N ALA A 81 -12.83 -5.74 8.48
CA ALA A 81 -11.59 -6.32 8.98
C ALA A 81 -10.36 -5.81 8.23
N VAL A 82 -10.48 -5.53 6.93
CA VAL A 82 -9.40 -4.88 6.16
C VAL A 82 -9.23 -3.42 6.61
N SER A 83 -10.33 -2.69 6.78
CA SER A 83 -10.34 -1.31 7.26
C SER A 83 -9.66 -1.17 8.63
N ASP A 84 -10.00 -2.04 9.58
CA ASP A 84 -9.36 -2.07 10.91
C ASP A 84 -7.85 -2.36 10.82
N LEU A 85 -7.43 -3.19 9.86
CA LEU A 85 -6.02 -3.51 9.65
C LEU A 85 -5.26 -2.37 8.99
N ILE A 86 -5.86 -1.60 8.09
CA ILE A 86 -5.15 -0.51 7.38
C ILE A 86 -5.35 0.86 8.03
N GLY A 87 -6.26 0.96 8.99
CA GLY A 87 -6.51 2.15 9.79
C GLY A 87 -5.22 2.66 10.43
N CYS A 88 -4.80 3.85 10.02
CA CYS A 88 -3.65 4.53 10.60
C CYS A 88 -4.01 5.04 11.99
N ASN A 89 -3.25 4.61 13.01
CA ASN A 89 -3.44 5.03 14.38
C ASN A 89 -2.24 5.87 14.89
N ALA A 90 -2.33 6.37 16.13
CA ALA A 90 -1.29 7.22 16.71
C ALA A 90 0.09 6.53 16.82
N LEU A 91 0.16 5.21 16.97
CA LEU A 91 1.42 4.47 16.98
C LEU A 91 2.05 4.44 15.59
N ASP A 92 1.25 4.26 14.55
CA ASP A 92 1.75 4.27 13.17
C ASP A 92 2.35 5.66 12.83
N VAL A 93 1.72 6.74 13.30
CA VAL A 93 2.25 8.11 13.17
C VAL A 93 3.56 8.28 13.92
N ALA A 94 3.63 7.82 15.18
CA ALA A 94 4.87 7.89 15.97
C ALA A 94 6.03 7.11 15.30
N ILE A 95 5.75 5.94 14.72
CA ILE A 95 6.72 5.18 13.93
C ILE A 95 7.15 5.98 12.70
N ALA A 96 6.21 6.61 11.99
CA ALA A 96 6.56 7.43 10.83
C ALA A 96 7.46 8.64 11.19
N GLU A 97 7.25 9.24 12.36
CA GLU A 97 8.10 10.31 12.90
C GLU A 97 9.49 9.79 13.28
N GLU A 98 9.57 8.66 14.00
CA GLU A 98 10.83 8.03 14.41
C GLU A 98 11.72 7.67 13.20
N HIS A 99 11.10 7.23 12.12
CA HIS A 99 11.79 6.88 10.89
C HIS A 99 12.02 8.08 9.94
N TYR A 100 11.56 9.28 10.31
CA TYR A 100 11.65 10.50 9.49
C TYR A 100 11.05 10.33 8.08
N ILE A 101 9.92 9.62 7.98
CA ILE A 101 9.27 9.27 6.69
C ILE A 101 7.98 10.05 6.41
N ALA A 102 7.59 11.00 7.26
CA ALA A 102 6.38 11.80 7.08
C ALA A 102 6.32 12.49 5.71
N ASP A 103 7.41 13.15 5.30
CA ASP A 103 7.48 13.81 3.98
C ASP A 103 7.31 12.81 2.83
N ARG A 104 7.92 11.63 2.95
CA ARG A 104 7.79 10.57 1.94
C ARG A 104 6.37 10.07 1.82
N ILE A 105 5.68 9.88 2.94
CA ILE A 105 4.27 9.47 2.97
C ILE A 105 3.42 10.54 2.28
N LEU A 106 3.59 11.81 2.64
CA LEU A 106 2.85 12.93 2.06
C LEU A 106 3.04 13.04 0.54
N HIS A 107 4.29 12.94 0.07
CA HIS A 107 4.57 12.96 -1.38
C HIS A 107 3.96 11.77 -2.10
N THR A 108 4.02 10.57 -1.50
CA THR A 108 3.45 9.35 -2.09
C THR A 108 1.93 9.47 -2.23
N LEU A 109 1.25 10.00 -1.22
CA LEU A 109 -0.20 10.22 -1.25
C LEU A 109 -0.59 11.34 -2.22
N ALA A 110 0.17 12.44 -2.27
CA ALA A 110 -0.06 13.54 -3.21
C ALA A 110 0.09 13.08 -4.67
N ASP A 111 1.13 12.30 -4.98
CA ASP A 111 1.35 11.69 -6.29
C ASP A 111 0.15 10.81 -6.69
N ALA A 112 -0.37 10.00 -5.76
CA ALA A 112 -1.51 9.12 -6.02
C ALA A 112 -2.81 9.89 -6.29
N ILE A 113 -3.09 10.95 -5.52
CA ILE A 113 -4.26 11.81 -5.74
C ILE A 113 -4.16 12.47 -7.12
N ARG A 114 -2.99 13.00 -7.48
CA ARG A 114 -2.76 13.62 -8.78
C ARG A 114 -2.98 12.64 -9.92
N TYR A 115 -2.40 11.44 -9.82
CA TYR A 115 -2.58 10.40 -10.81
C TYR A 115 -4.05 10.02 -11.00
N ARG A 116 -4.80 9.92 -9.90
CA ARG A 116 -6.23 9.60 -9.94
C ARG A 116 -7.06 10.71 -10.61
N ILE A 117 -6.77 11.98 -10.34
CA ILE A 117 -7.42 13.12 -11.01
C ILE A 117 -7.13 13.07 -12.52
N ASP A 118 -5.86 12.91 -12.90
CA ASP A 118 -5.44 12.86 -14.31
C ASP A 118 -6.10 11.69 -15.06
N TYR A 119 -6.28 10.54 -14.40
CA TYR A 119 -6.98 9.39 -14.95
C TYR A 119 -8.44 9.73 -15.28
N TYR A 120 -9.19 10.29 -14.31
CA TYR A 120 -10.60 10.63 -14.53
C TYR A 120 -10.80 11.68 -15.62
N LEU A 121 -9.97 12.72 -15.65
CA LEU A 121 -10.04 13.76 -16.68
C LEU A 121 -9.82 13.19 -18.10
N ARG A 122 -8.94 12.19 -18.26
CA ARG A 122 -8.73 11.53 -19.56
C ARG A 122 -9.90 10.64 -19.96
N THR A 123 -10.47 9.90 -19.02
CA THR A 123 -11.62 9.02 -19.30
C THR A 123 -12.88 9.82 -19.65
N GLU A 124 -13.10 10.97 -19.02
CA GLU A 124 -14.22 11.86 -19.38
C GLU A 124 -14.03 12.44 -20.80
N SER A 125 -12.82 12.91 -21.12
CA SER A 125 -12.50 13.46 -22.45
C SER A 125 -12.74 12.46 -23.59
N GLN A 126 -12.40 11.19 -23.38
CA GLN A 126 -12.64 10.12 -24.37
C GLN A 126 -14.11 9.70 -24.47
N SER A 127 -14.91 9.90 -23.42
CA SER A 127 -16.34 9.58 -23.45
C SER A 127 -17.16 10.61 -24.25
N SER A 128 -16.75 11.88 -24.23
CA SER A 128 -17.39 12.98 -24.98
C SER A 128 -17.15 12.91 -26.49
N ASP A 129 -16.03 12.33 -26.94
CA ASP A 129 -15.72 12.18 -28.37
C ASP A 129 -16.53 11.04 -29.04
N ASN A 130 -17.02 10.07 -28.26
CA ASN A 130 -17.78 8.92 -28.77
C ASN A 130 -19.30 9.15 -28.88
N THR A 131 -19.81 10.30 -28.46
CA THR A 131 -21.24 10.68 -28.57
C THR A 131 -21.58 11.53 -29.79
N SER A 132 -20.61 11.79 -30.68
CA SER A 132 -20.84 12.43 -31.97
C SER A 132 -20.61 11.43 -33.12
N SER A 133 -21.56 10.54 -33.36
CA SER A 133 -21.66 9.74 -34.59
C SER A 133 -23.11 9.38 -34.86
#